data_AF-A0A1W1DZM9-F1
#
_entry.id   AF-A0A1W1DZM9-F1
#
_cell.length_a   1.000
_cell.length_b   1.000
_cell.length_c   1.000
_cell.angle_alpha   90.00
_cell.angle_beta   90.00
_cell.angle_gamma   90.00
#
_symmetry.space_group_name_H-M   'P 1'
#
loop_
_entity.id
_entity.type
_entity.pdbx_description
1 polymer ?
#
loop_
_entity_poly.entity_id
_entity_poly.type
_entity_poly.pdbx_seq_one_letter_code
_entity_poly.pdbx_strand_id
1 'polypeptide(L)'
;MQEYYVDYEYALCLYNYGDMSSAVDYLKSYNANNQSIEANDLLQKIDQPLVYIVDNANQKLDKWLNRGTELGAFILTPPALLKNKSTIVSLVKAEFETKKSFNQRVALAQQEAVDKDDMAEKKYQRQLATYNQALNDYSVKIKQEVQKKEQDSLDTYLDFVIQNIANVLGTPYLVNAIYDADKQQMFAELLSNKSNFHRSVVVDVPLEDAKDFKINTAKVLPTLEFDTTRKSLSVVGVSMELGGKLYQAKFLNNNNYATSLRNSVDAVDIISKY
;
A
#
# COMPACT_ATOMS: atom_id res chain seq x y z
N MET A 1 3.33 15.31 43.44
CA MET A 1 3.89 14.26 42.57
C MET A 1 3.31 14.50 41.19
N GLN A 2 4.14 14.96 40.25
CA GLN A 2 3.75 15.05 38.85
C GLN A 2 3.65 13.63 38.31
N GLU A 3 2.45 13.17 37.99
CA GLU A 3 2.23 11.98 37.19
C GLU A 3 2.79 12.27 35.80
N TYR A 4 3.98 11.73 35.55
CA TYR A 4 4.62 11.76 34.25
C TYR A 4 3.78 10.90 33.31
N TYR A 5 3.07 11.55 32.37
CA TYR A 5 2.44 10.95 31.18
C TYR A 5 3.53 10.31 30.31
N VAL A 6 4.01 9.14 30.72
CA VAL A 6 5.11 8.40 30.10
C VAL A 6 4.52 7.04 29.82
N ASP A 7 3.77 6.94 28.72
CA ASP A 7 2.88 5.82 28.44
C ASP A 7 3.14 5.20 27.04
N TYR A 8 3.08 5.98 25.97
CA TYR A 8 3.40 5.54 24.60
C TYR A 8 4.59 6.32 24.00
N GLU A 9 4.69 7.61 24.33
CA GLU A 9 5.79 8.49 23.90
C GLU A 9 7.17 7.98 24.32
N TYR A 10 7.25 7.27 25.45
CA TYR A 10 8.51 6.67 25.89
C TYR A 10 8.93 5.48 25.01
N ALA A 11 7.96 4.64 24.62
CA ALA A 11 8.21 3.57 23.66
C ALA A 11 8.67 4.13 22.31
N LEU A 12 8.02 5.19 21.83
CA LEU A 12 8.42 5.90 20.62
C LEU A 12 9.83 6.48 20.73
N CYS A 13 10.17 7.05 21.88
CA CYS A 13 11.51 7.55 22.16
C CYS A 13 12.55 6.42 22.01
N LEU A 14 12.36 5.29 22.72
CA LEU A 14 13.25 4.12 22.64
C LEU A 14 13.38 3.59 21.21
N TYR A 15 12.26 3.44 20.50
CA TYR A 15 12.22 3.05 19.10
C TYR A 15 13.02 4.01 18.20
N ASN A 16 12.84 5.32 18.36
CA ASN A 16 13.55 6.34 17.56
C ASN A 16 15.05 6.38 17.87
N TYR A 17 15.47 6.00 19.08
CA TYR A 17 16.88 5.86 19.45
C TYR A 17 17.50 4.50 19.06
N GLY A 18 16.71 3.58 18.48
CA GLY A 18 17.20 2.27 18.04
C GLY A 18 17.20 1.18 19.10
N ASP A 19 16.67 1.44 20.31
CA ASP A 19 16.57 0.44 21.39
C ASP A 19 15.27 -0.36 21.26
N MET A 20 15.27 -1.26 20.26
CA MET A 20 14.09 -2.07 19.91
C MET A 20 13.69 -3.05 21.01
N SER A 21 14.65 -3.58 21.78
CA SER A 21 14.36 -4.52 22.87
C SER A 21 13.61 -3.83 24.00
N SER A 22 14.14 -2.70 24.48
CA SER A 22 13.47 -1.93 25.54
C SER A 22 12.12 -1.40 25.08
N ALA A 23 12.02 -0.96 23.81
CA ALA A 23 10.75 -0.51 23.24
C ALA A 23 9.69 -1.63 23.26
N VAL A 24 10.05 -2.86 22.86
CA VAL A 24 9.13 -4.00 22.87
C VAL A 24 8.72 -4.41 24.28
N ASP A 25 9.66 -4.53 25.21
CA ASP A 25 9.37 -4.92 26.59
C ASP A 25 8.40 -3.93 27.24
N TYR A 26 8.65 -2.64 27.01
CA TYR A 26 7.80 -1.59 27.51
C TYR A 26 6.41 -1.59 26.84
N LEU A 27 6.32 -1.75 25.51
CA LEU A 27 5.05 -1.86 24.79
C LEU A 27 4.21 -3.06 25.22
N LYS A 28 4.84 -4.21 25.48
CA LYS A 28 4.15 -5.41 26.01
C LYS A 28 3.52 -5.13 27.36
N SER A 29 4.26 -4.49 28.27
CA SER A 29 3.77 -4.08 29.59
C SER A 29 2.63 -3.04 29.49
N TYR A 30 2.79 -2.05 28.61
CA TYR A 30 1.81 -0.99 28.40
C TYR A 30 0.49 -1.53 27.80
N ASN A 31 0.58 -2.37 26.77
CA ASN A 31 -0.61 -2.94 26.09
C ASN A 31 -1.41 -3.87 26.99
N ALA A 32 -0.76 -4.61 27.90
CA ALA A 32 -1.44 -5.46 28.87
C ALA A 32 -2.44 -4.67 29.73
N ASN A 33 -2.19 -3.38 29.95
CA ASN A 33 -2.99 -2.52 30.82
C ASN A 33 -3.93 -1.55 30.07
N ASN A 34 -3.60 -1.17 28.83
CA ASN A 34 -4.27 -0.04 28.15
C ASN A 34 -4.95 -0.39 26.81
N GLN A 35 -4.63 -1.52 26.17
CA GLN A 35 -5.19 -1.93 24.87
C GLN A 35 -5.13 -0.84 23.76
N SER A 36 -4.08 -0.02 23.72
CA SER A 36 -3.91 1.02 22.69
C SER A 36 -3.69 0.42 21.31
N ILE A 37 -4.36 0.97 20.29
CA ILE A 37 -4.21 0.55 18.89
C ILE A 37 -2.82 0.93 18.38
N GLU A 38 -2.36 2.14 18.69
CA GLU A 38 -1.06 2.67 18.28
C GLU A 38 0.10 1.87 18.87
N ALA A 39 0.00 1.53 20.16
CA ALA A 39 1.02 0.71 20.82
C ALA A 39 1.03 -0.73 20.28
N ASN A 40 -0.12 -1.31 19.94
CA ASN A 40 -0.18 -2.61 19.28
C ASN A 40 0.41 -2.58 17.86
N ASP A 41 0.13 -1.53 17.09
CA ASP A 41 0.68 -1.34 15.74
C ASP A 41 2.21 -1.25 15.78
N LEU A 42 2.75 -0.40 16.67
CA LEU A 42 4.19 -0.27 16.86
C LEU A 42 4.84 -1.57 17.36
N LEU A 43 4.19 -2.29 18.27
CA LEU A 43 4.68 -3.57 18.77
C LEU A 43 4.77 -4.61 17.66
N GLN A 44 3.73 -4.76 16.83
CA GLN A 44 3.75 -5.68 15.69
C GLN A 44 4.83 -5.30 14.68
N LYS A 45 4.99 -4.00 14.40
CA LYS A 45 6.02 -3.47 13.52
C LYS A 45 7.43 -3.87 13.96
N ILE A 46 7.71 -3.85 15.26
CA ILE A 46 9.05 -4.18 15.79
C ILE A 46 9.25 -5.69 15.94
N ASP A 47 8.27 -6.40 16.52
CA ASP A 47 8.41 -7.81 16.94
C ASP A 47 8.15 -8.80 15.79
N GLN A 48 7.21 -8.49 14.90
CA GLN A 48 6.84 -9.33 13.76
C GLN A 48 6.92 -8.55 12.43
N PRO A 49 8.09 -7.98 12.08
CA PRO A 49 8.21 -6.97 11.02
C PRO A 49 7.78 -7.48 9.65
N LEU A 50 8.09 -8.74 9.29
CA LEU A 50 7.73 -9.30 7.99
C LEU A 50 6.22 -9.52 7.84
N VAL A 51 5.56 -9.96 8.92
CA VAL A 51 4.10 -10.11 8.96
C VAL A 51 3.44 -8.74 8.86
N TYR A 52 3.92 -7.77 9.64
CA TYR A 52 3.43 -6.39 9.62
C TYR A 52 3.52 -5.76 8.21
N ILE A 53 4.62 -5.98 7.49
CA ILE A 53 4.78 -5.48 6.11
C ILE A 53 3.68 -6.01 5.19
N VAL A 54 3.42 -7.32 5.24
CA VAL A 54 2.39 -7.98 4.41
C VAL A 54 1.00 -7.46 4.76
N ASP A 55 0.66 -7.43 6.06
CA ASP A 55 -0.64 -7.00 6.53
C ASP A 55 -0.91 -5.53 6.18
N ASN A 56 0.07 -4.66 6.41
CA ASN A 56 -0.04 -3.25 6.06
C ASN A 56 -0.17 -3.04 4.54
N ALA A 57 0.55 -3.82 3.72
CA ALA A 57 0.44 -3.75 2.27
C ALA A 57 -0.94 -4.23 1.78
N ASN A 58 -1.48 -5.30 2.36
CA ASN A 58 -2.84 -5.77 2.07
C ASN A 58 -3.89 -4.72 2.44
N GLN A 59 -3.79 -4.11 3.64
CA GLN A 59 -4.71 -3.04 4.05
C GLN A 59 -4.67 -1.83 3.11
N LYS A 60 -3.48 -1.42 2.65
CA LYS A 60 -3.32 -0.34 1.66
C LYS A 60 -3.91 -0.72 0.31
N LEU A 61 -3.69 -1.95 -0.15
CA LEU A 61 -4.27 -2.47 -1.37
C LEU A 61 -5.80 -2.50 -1.28
N ASP A 62 -6.37 -2.98 -0.18
CA ASP A 62 -7.82 -3.03 0.01
C ASP A 62 -8.43 -1.62 -0.03
N LYS A 63 -7.78 -0.64 0.60
CA LYS A 63 -8.20 0.78 0.49
C LYS A 63 -8.13 1.28 -0.94
N TRP A 64 -7.09 0.92 -1.68
CA TRP A 64 -6.90 1.31 -3.08
C TRP A 64 -7.94 0.66 -4.01
N LEU A 65 -8.25 -0.63 -3.82
CA LEU A 65 -9.26 -1.36 -4.59
C LEU A 65 -10.66 -0.79 -4.33
N ASN A 66 -10.96 -0.46 -3.08
CA ASN A 66 -12.26 0.07 -2.66
C ASN A 66 -12.38 1.60 -2.83
N ARG A 67 -11.39 2.26 -3.42
CA ARG A 67 -11.49 3.71 -3.69
C ARG A 67 -12.58 3.98 -4.71
N GLY A 68 -13.31 5.09 -4.50
CA GLY A 68 -14.29 5.59 -5.45
C GLY A 68 -13.71 5.78 -6.85
N THR A 69 -14.58 5.89 -7.85
CA THR A 69 -14.14 6.14 -9.23
C THR A 69 -13.38 7.46 -9.35
N GLU A 70 -12.33 7.46 -10.16
CA GLU A 70 -11.60 8.68 -10.52
C GLU A 70 -12.40 9.59 -11.48
N LEU A 71 -13.47 9.06 -12.08
CA LEU A 71 -14.33 9.80 -13.02
C LEU A 71 -15.26 10.80 -12.32
N GLY A 72 -15.32 10.81 -10.98
CA GLY A 72 -16.25 11.61 -10.20
C GLY A 72 -17.70 11.11 -10.29
N ALA A 73 -18.66 11.89 -9.83
CA ALA A 73 -20.07 11.54 -9.95
C ALA A 73 -20.60 11.84 -11.36
N PHE A 74 -21.54 11.02 -11.85
CA PHE A 74 -22.28 11.34 -13.07
C PHE A 74 -23.21 12.53 -12.84
N ILE A 75 -23.00 13.62 -13.58
CA ILE A 75 -23.64 14.94 -13.31
C ILE A 75 -24.85 15.26 -14.18
N LEU A 76 -25.17 14.45 -15.20
CA LEU A 76 -26.34 14.72 -16.03
C LEU A 76 -27.61 14.26 -15.32
N THR A 77 -28.66 15.09 -15.40
CA THR A 77 -29.98 14.76 -14.88
C THR A 77 -30.86 14.18 -15.99
N PRO A 78 -31.78 13.25 -15.67
CA PRO A 78 -32.74 12.74 -16.64
C PRO A 78 -33.61 13.88 -17.19
N PRO A 79 -33.90 13.91 -18.50
CA PRO A 79 -34.79 14.92 -19.06
C PRO A 79 -36.20 14.77 -18.47
N ALA A 80 -36.84 15.90 -18.16
CA ALA A 80 -38.18 15.91 -17.60
C ALA A 80 -39.22 15.48 -18.63
N LEU A 81 -40.12 14.58 -18.24
CA LEU A 81 -41.31 14.23 -19.02
C LEU A 81 -42.21 15.46 -19.20
N LEU A 82 -42.71 15.67 -20.42
CA LEU A 82 -43.72 16.68 -20.71
C LEU A 82 -45.04 16.28 -20.05
N LYS A 83 -45.38 16.93 -18.93
CA LYS A 83 -46.59 16.57 -18.15
C LYS A 83 -47.89 17.14 -18.71
N ASN A 84 -47.84 18.13 -19.60
CA ASN A 84 -49.02 18.81 -20.14
C ASN A 84 -48.99 18.88 -21.66
N LYS A 85 -50.02 18.33 -22.32
CA LYS A 85 -50.31 18.56 -23.75
C LYS A 85 -50.74 20.00 -23.96
N SER A 86 -50.51 20.55 -25.16
CA SER A 86 -50.96 21.89 -25.51
C SER A 86 -52.49 21.99 -25.41
N THR A 87 -52.98 22.82 -24.49
CA THR A 87 -54.42 23.09 -24.38
C THR A 87 -54.86 23.87 -25.61
N ILE A 88 -55.78 23.30 -26.42
CA ILE A 88 -56.42 24.03 -27.49
C ILE A 88 -57.23 25.15 -26.84
N VAL A 89 -56.87 26.40 -27.12
CA VAL A 89 -57.61 27.58 -26.63
C VAL A 89 -59.04 27.49 -27.18
N SER A 90 -60.04 27.64 -26.30
CA SER A 90 -61.45 27.67 -26.73
C SER A 90 -61.67 28.90 -27.63
N LEU A 91 -61.81 28.67 -28.93
CA LEU A 91 -62.01 29.72 -29.91
C LEU A 91 -63.50 30.04 -30.05
N VAL A 92 -63.84 31.33 -29.95
CA VAL A 92 -65.20 31.84 -30.21
C VAL A 92 -65.28 32.39 -31.63
N LYS A 93 -66.40 32.13 -32.32
CA LYS A 93 -66.69 32.64 -33.66
C LYS A 93 -67.00 34.13 -33.60
N ALA A 94 -66.37 34.94 -34.45
CA ALA A 94 -66.65 36.38 -34.49
C ALA A 94 -67.98 36.71 -35.21
N GLU A 95 -68.53 37.89 -34.92
CA GLU A 95 -69.85 38.36 -35.41
C GLU A 95 -69.93 38.36 -36.96
N PHE A 96 -68.86 38.78 -37.64
CA PHE A 96 -68.78 38.86 -39.11
C PHE A 96 -67.96 37.73 -39.75
N GLU A 97 -67.61 36.68 -39.00
CA GLU A 97 -66.87 35.53 -39.52
C GLU A 97 -67.85 34.52 -40.15
N THR A 98 -67.51 33.98 -41.33
CA THR A 98 -68.30 32.89 -41.92
C THR A 98 -68.08 31.58 -41.15
N LYS A 99 -69.05 30.66 -41.18
CA LYS A 99 -68.88 29.32 -40.59
C LYS A 99 -67.67 28.58 -41.17
N LYS A 100 -67.41 28.76 -42.48
CA LYS A 100 -66.27 28.14 -43.17
C LYS A 100 -64.94 28.67 -42.65
N SER A 101 -64.80 29.99 -42.53
CA SER A 101 -63.56 30.62 -42.03
C SER A 101 -63.32 30.31 -40.55
N PHE A 102 -64.37 30.24 -39.73
CA PHE A 102 -64.25 29.82 -38.32
C PHE A 102 -63.73 28.39 -38.20
N ASN A 103 -64.31 27.44 -38.95
CA ASN A 103 -63.86 26.05 -38.94
C ASN A 103 -62.41 25.91 -39.42
N GLN A 104 -61.98 26.71 -40.40
CA GLN A 104 -60.58 26.74 -40.85
C GLN A 104 -59.64 27.25 -39.76
N ARG A 105 -60.03 28.29 -39.02
CA ARG A 105 -59.24 28.83 -37.89
C ARG A 105 -59.13 27.84 -36.74
N VAL A 106 -60.21 27.11 -36.42
CA VAL A 106 -60.20 26.03 -35.44
C VAL A 106 -59.26 24.90 -35.87
N ALA A 107 -59.34 24.47 -37.13
CA ALA A 107 -58.46 23.43 -37.66
C ALA A 107 -56.98 23.86 -37.64
N LEU A 108 -56.69 25.13 -37.97
CA LEU A 108 -55.33 25.68 -37.90
C LEU A 108 -54.80 25.69 -36.45
N ALA A 109 -55.60 26.16 -35.49
CA ALA A 109 -55.20 26.18 -34.08
C ALA A 109 -55.01 24.76 -33.50
N GLN A 110 -55.80 23.79 -33.97
CA GLN A 110 -55.60 22.37 -33.64
C GLN A 110 -54.29 21.85 -34.22
N GLN A 111 -54.00 22.14 -35.50
CA GLN A 111 -52.76 21.73 -36.14
C GLN A 111 -51.53 22.35 -35.45
N GLU A 112 -51.57 23.64 -35.12
CA GLU A 112 -50.48 24.31 -34.40
C GLU A 112 -50.24 23.71 -33.01
N ALA A 113 -51.29 23.26 -32.32
CA ALA A 113 -51.15 22.57 -31.03
C ALA A 113 -50.50 21.20 -31.19
N VAL A 114 -50.90 20.42 -32.20
CA VAL A 114 -50.28 19.13 -32.55
C VAL A 114 -48.81 19.32 -32.93
N ASP A 115 -48.50 20.29 -33.79
CA ASP A 115 -47.13 20.57 -34.24
C ASP A 115 -46.23 20.99 -33.06
N LYS A 116 -46.76 21.78 -32.12
CA LYS A 116 -46.05 22.15 -30.88
C LYS A 116 -45.76 20.93 -30.00
N ASP A 117 -46.74 20.07 -29.80
CA ASP A 117 -46.58 18.84 -29.02
C ASP A 117 -45.56 17.90 -29.68
N ASP A 118 -45.62 17.74 -31.01
CA ASP A 118 -44.68 16.94 -31.79
C ASP A 118 -43.24 17.48 -31.72
N MET A 119 -43.07 18.81 -31.80
CA MET A 119 -41.76 19.45 -31.63
C MET A 119 -41.21 19.24 -30.21
N ALA A 120 -42.06 19.36 -29.20
CA ALA A 120 -41.68 19.14 -27.81
C ALA A 120 -41.27 17.68 -27.57
N GLU A 121 -42.02 16.72 -28.10
CA GLU A 121 -41.70 15.29 -28.03
C GLU A 121 -40.38 14.97 -28.75
N LYS A 122 -40.18 15.47 -29.97
CA LYS A 122 -38.91 15.33 -30.69
C LYS A 122 -37.72 15.88 -29.91
N LYS A 123 -37.91 17.02 -29.22
CA LYS A 123 -36.88 17.61 -28.36
C LYS A 123 -36.59 16.70 -27.15
N TYR A 124 -37.63 16.19 -26.49
CA TYR A 124 -37.49 15.25 -25.38
C TYR A 124 -36.73 13.99 -25.79
N GLN A 125 -37.12 13.34 -26.89
CA GLN A 125 -36.46 12.13 -27.39
C GLN A 125 -34.98 12.35 -27.71
N ARG A 126 -34.62 13.50 -28.28
CA ARG A 126 -33.20 13.87 -28.51
C ARG A 126 -32.45 14.01 -27.19
N GLN A 127 -33.02 14.70 -26.20
CA GLN A 127 -32.39 14.85 -24.89
C GLN A 127 -32.23 13.50 -24.18
N LEU A 128 -33.22 12.62 -24.29
CA LEU A 128 -33.17 11.26 -23.74
C LEU A 128 -32.08 10.42 -24.40
N ALA A 129 -31.95 10.49 -25.73
CA ALA A 129 -30.89 9.81 -26.46
C ALA A 129 -29.49 10.29 -26.02
N THR A 130 -29.29 11.61 -25.92
CA THR A 130 -28.02 12.18 -25.42
C THR A 130 -27.73 11.75 -23.97
N TYR A 131 -28.73 11.79 -23.10
CA TYR A 131 -28.58 11.34 -21.71
C TYR A 131 -28.18 9.87 -21.63
N ASN A 132 -28.90 8.99 -22.34
CA ASN A 132 -28.63 7.55 -22.35
C ASN A 132 -27.25 7.23 -22.94
N GLN A 133 -26.83 7.94 -23.98
CA GLN A 133 -25.49 7.79 -24.55
C GLN A 133 -24.41 8.16 -23.53
N ALA A 134 -24.54 9.32 -22.88
CA ALA A 134 -23.59 9.76 -21.87
C ALA A 134 -23.54 8.81 -20.66
N LEU A 135 -24.68 8.28 -20.24
CA LEU A 135 -24.77 7.28 -19.17
C LEU A 135 -24.08 5.97 -19.55
N ASN A 136 -24.26 5.51 -20.80
CA ASN A 136 -23.60 4.32 -21.30
C ASN A 136 -22.08 4.51 -21.37
N ASP A 137 -21.62 5.63 -21.93
CA ASP A 137 -20.19 5.95 -22.03
C ASP A 137 -19.54 6.04 -20.65
N TYR A 138 -20.22 6.67 -19.69
CA TYR A 138 -19.77 6.71 -18.29
C TYR A 138 -19.69 5.30 -17.69
N SER A 139 -20.71 4.46 -17.89
CA SER A 139 -20.74 3.09 -17.39
C SER A 139 -19.64 2.21 -17.99
N VAL A 140 -19.31 2.39 -19.28
CA VAL A 140 -18.20 1.69 -19.93
C VAL A 140 -16.87 2.10 -19.31
N LYS A 141 -16.65 3.41 -19.09
CA LYS A 141 -15.41 3.89 -18.45
C LYS A 141 -15.26 3.38 -17.02
N ILE A 142 -16.34 3.31 -16.24
CA ILE A 142 -16.31 2.70 -14.90
C ILE A 142 -15.87 1.23 -14.97
N LYS A 143 -16.44 0.45 -15.91
CA LYS A 143 -16.04 -0.95 -16.10
C LYS A 143 -14.56 -1.08 -16.48
N GLN A 144 -14.07 -0.21 -17.37
CA GLN A 144 -12.65 -0.17 -17.74
C GLN A 144 -11.75 0.19 -16.55
N GLU A 145 -12.14 1.15 -15.72
CA GLU A 145 -11.40 1.51 -14.51
C GLU A 145 -11.30 0.33 -13.53
N VAL A 146 -12.41 -0.38 -13.30
CA VAL A 146 -12.43 -1.57 -12.43
C VAL A 146 -11.52 -2.67 -12.99
N GLN A 147 -11.60 -2.96 -14.29
CA GLN A 147 -10.73 -3.95 -14.93
C GLN A 147 -9.25 -3.57 -14.82
N LYS A 148 -8.94 -2.29 -15.02
CA LYS A 148 -7.57 -1.79 -14.86
C LYS A 148 -7.08 -1.93 -13.42
N LYS A 149 -7.93 -1.62 -12.42
CA LYS A 149 -7.59 -1.82 -11.00
C LYS A 149 -7.25 -3.28 -10.69
N GLU A 150 -8.03 -4.22 -11.23
CA GLU A 150 -7.76 -5.65 -11.05
C GLU A 150 -6.42 -6.07 -11.67
N GLN A 151 -6.13 -5.59 -12.89
CA GLN A 151 -4.88 -5.84 -13.60
C GLN A 151 -3.67 -5.27 -12.84
N ASP A 152 -3.76 -4.02 -12.38
CA ASP A 152 -2.68 -3.30 -11.70
C ASP A 152 -2.54 -3.70 -10.21
N SER A 153 -3.40 -4.60 -9.70
CA SER A 153 -3.48 -4.90 -8.26
C SER A 153 -2.24 -5.59 -7.71
N LEU A 154 -1.54 -6.39 -8.52
CA LEU A 154 -0.30 -7.04 -8.10
C LEU A 154 0.85 -6.04 -8.01
N ASP A 155 1.03 -5.22 -9.04
CA ASP A 155 2.09 -4.20 -9.06
C ASP A 155 1.89 -3.19 -7.94
N THR A 156 0.65 -2.74 -7.73
CA THR A 156 0.28 -1.85 -6.62
C THR A 156 0.57 -2.49 -5.25
N TYR A 157 0.33 -3.79 -5.10
CA TYR A 157 0.67 -4.51 -3.87
C TYR A 157 2.18 -4.54 -3.63
N LEU A 158 2.97 -4.85 -4.67
CA LEU A 158 4.43 -4.89 -4.59
C LEU A 158 5.01 -3.52 -4.23
N ASP A 159 4.47 -2.44 -4.79
CA ASP A 159 4.85 -1.07 -4.42
C ASP A 159 4.62 -0.80 -2.93
N PHE A 160 3.47 -1.22 -2.38
CA PHE A 160 3.21 -1.09 -0.95
C PHE A 160 4.14 -1.95 -0.08
N VAL A 161 4.47 -3.16 -0.50
CA VAL A 161 5.47 -4.01 0.17
C VAL A 161 6.83 -3.33 0.20
N ILE A 162 7.32 -2.84 -0.95
CA ILE A 162 8.63 -2.18 -1.08
C ILE A 162 8.70 -0.93 -0.18
N GLN A 163 7.67 -0.09 -0.21
CA GLN A 163 7.59 1.09 0.66
C GLN A 163 7.60 0.72 2.15
N ASN A 164 6.93 -0.38 2.52
CA ASN A 164 6.88 -0.84 3.90
C ASN A 164 8.20 -1.47 4.36
N ILE A 165 8.91 -2.21 3.51
CA ILE A 165 10.22 -2.81 3.85
C ILE A 165 11.18 -1.76 4.41
N ALA A 166 11.39 -0.65 3.69
CA ALA A 166 12.30 0.40 4.14
C ALA A 166 11.83 1.10 5.44
N ASN A 167 10.52 1.23 5.62
CA ASN A 167 9.94 1.89 6.79
C ASN A 167 9.95 1.01 8.06
N VAL A 168 9.94 -0.31 7.90
CA VAL A 168 9.84 -1.30 8.97
C VAL A 168 11.21 -1.88 9.31
N LEU A 169 11.97 -2.32 8.32
CA LEU A 169 13.29 -2.91 8.53
C LEU A 169 14.41 -1.85 8.54
N GLY A 170 14.19 -0.67 7.96
CA GLY A 170 15.23 0.35 7.87
C GLY A 170 16.44 -0.14 7.08
N THR A 171 17.63 0.19 7.57
CA THR A 171 18.90 -0.19 6.94
C THR A 171 19.46 -1.40 7.66
N PRO A 172 19.65 -2.55 6.98
CA PRO A 172 20.28 -3.70 7.59
C PRO A 172 21.78 -3.44 7.82
N TYR A 173 22.37 -4.11 8.80
CA TYR A 173 23.80 -4.02 9.10
C TYR A 173 24.32 -5.31 9.72
N LEU A 174 25.65 -5.51 9.68
CA LEU A 174 26.31 -6.65 10.30
C LEU A 174 26.94 -6.29 11.65
N VAL A 175 26.86 -7.23 12.59
CA VAL A 175 27.62 -7.21 13.84
C VAL A 175 28.26 -8.55 14.11
N ASN A 176 29.15 -8.60 15.11
CA ASN A 176 29.75 -9.83 15.62
C ASN A 176 30.49 -10.67 14.56
N ALA A 177 31.18 -10.01 13.63
CA ALA A 177 31.88 -10.67 12.53
C ALA A 177 33.09 -11.50 12.99
N ILE A 178 33.08 -12.80 12.70
CA ILE A 178 34.13 -13.77 13.02
C ILE A 178 34.54 -14.49 11.73
N TYR A 179 35.84 -14.61 11.49
CA TYR A 179 36.37 -15.19 10.25
C TYR A 179 36.94 -16.60 10.50
N ASP A 180 36.59 -17.54 9.63
CA ASP A 180 37.15 -18.90 9.55
C ASP A 180 38.04 -18.96 8.30
N ALA A 181 39.37 -18.98 8.53
CA ALA A 181 40.36 -18.95 7.45
C ALA A 181 40.43 -20.26 6.66
N ASP A 182 40.15 -21.39 7.30
CA ASP A 182 40.19 -22.71 6.66
C ASP A 182 39.04 -22.85 5.65
N LYS A 183 37.89 -22.23 5.95
CA LYS A 183 36.72 -22.21 5.05
C LYS A 183 36.61 -20.97 4.18
N GLN A 184 37.43 -19.96 4.43
CA GLN A 184 37.34 -18.64 3.80
C GLN A 184 35.95 -18.01 3.94
N GLN A 185 35.43 -18.03 5.17
CA GLN A 185 34.06 -17.61 5.48
C GLN A 185 34.02 -16.64 6.65
N MET A 186 33.17 -15.62 6.53
CA MET A 186 32.85 -14.68 7.60
C MET A 186 31.47 -15.01 8.16
N PHE A 187 31.40 -15.30 9.45
CA PHE A 187 30.17 -15.48 10.20
C PHE A 187 29.80 -14.16 10.85
N ALA A 188 28.55 -13.71 10.69
CA ALA A 188 28.08 -12.47 11.29
C ALA A 188 26.59 -12.56 11.65
N GLU A 189 26.12 -11.58 12.40
CA GLU A 189 24.70 -11.38 12.67
C GLU A 189 24.21 -10.19 11.83
N LEU A 190 23.19 -10.43 11.02
CA LEU A 190 22.48 -9.42 10.24
C LEU A 190 21.31 -8.90 11.06
N LEU A 191 21.32 -7.59 11.34
CA LEU A 191 20.31 -6.90 12.15
C LEU A 191 19.63 -5.80 11.32
N SER A 192 18.41 -5.46 11.73
CA SER A 192 17.68 -4.26 11.32
C SER A 192 17.86 -3.16 12.37
N ASN A 193 17.91 -1.90 11.92
CA ASN A 193 17.97 -0.74 12.84
C ASN A 193 16.59 -0.16 13.20
N LYS A 194 15.49 -0.77 12.73
CA LYS A 194 14.11 -0.31 12.97
C LYS A 194 13.17 -1.42 13.43
N SER A 195 13.66 -2.63 13.64
CA SER A 195 12.87 -3.76 14.10
C SER A 195 13.77 -4.77 14.81
N ASN A 196 13.16 -5.77 15.45
CA ASN A 196 13.87 -6.92 15.99
C ASN A 196 14.24 -7.96 14.90
N PHE A 197 14.23 -7.60 13.61
CA PHE A 197 14.71 -8.52 12.58
C PHE A 197 16.19 -8.84 12.79
N HIS A 198 16.48 -10.12 12.99
CA HIS A 198 17.82 -10.63 13.22
C HIS A 198 18.00 -12.01 12.55
N ARG A 199 19.12 -12.21 11.86
CA ARG A 199 19.49 -13.49 11.22
C ARG A 199 20.98 -13.71 11.28
N SER A 200 21.43 -14.93 11.60
CA SER A 200 22.83 -15.30 11.42
C SER A 200 23.11 -15.56 9.95
N VAL A 201 24.22 -15.02 9.45
CA VAL A 201 24.65 -15.15 8.06
C VAL A 201 26.09 -15.67 7.97
N VAL A 202 26.37 -16.38 6.90
CA VAL A 202 27.73 -16.72 6.47
C VAL A 202 28.01 -16.06 5.12
N VAL A 203 29.12 -15.35 5.04
CA VAL A 203 29.56 -14.63 3.84
C VAL A 203 30.81 -15.34 3.32
N ASP A 204 30.82 -15.71 2.04
CA ASP A 204 32.00 -16.29 1.41
C ASP A 204 33.00 -15.15 1.12
N VAL A 205 34.09 -15.06 1.90
CA VAL A 205 35.08 -13.96 1.86
C VAL A 205 36.50 -14.54 1.71
N PRO A 206 37.14 -14.34 0.54
CA PRO A 206 38.51 -14.82 0.31
C PRO A 206 39.50 -14.28 1.35
N LEU A 207 40.54 -15.07 1.65
CA LEU A 207 41.53 -14.72 2.67
C LEU A 207 42.22 -13.37 2.41
N GLU A 208 42.44 -13.03 1.14
CA GLU A 208 43.01 -11.75 0.70
C GLU A 208 42.16 -10.53 1.08
N ASP A 209 40.84 -10.69 1.12
CA ASP A 209 39.87 -9.63 1.41
C ASP A 209 39.42 -9.64 2.87
N ALA A 210 39.61 -10.74 3.59
CA ALA A 210 39.03 -10.98 4.92
C ALA A 210 39.38 -9.90 5.97
N LYS A 211 40.63 -9.43 5.97
CA LYS A 211 41.06 -8.38 6.91
C LYS A 211 40.37 -7.05 6.63
N ASP A 212 40.32 -6.65 5.37
CA ASP A 212 39.68 -5.40 4.95
C ASP A 212 38.16 -5.45 5.19
N PHE A 213 37.53 -6.59 4.84
CA PHE A 213 36.12 -6.85 5.09
C PHE A 213 35.77 -6.75 6.58
N LYS A 214 36.59 -7.36 7.46
CA LYS A 214 36.36 -7.34 8.91
C LYS A 214 36.49 -5.93 9.50
N ILE A 215 37.51 -5.17 9.10
CA ILE A 215 37.73 -3.80 9.59
C ILE A 215 36.61 -2.86 9.10
N ASN A 216 36.10 -3.08 7.89
CA ASN A 216 35.07 -2.25 7.29
C ASN A 216 33.65 -2.83 7.44
N THR A 217 33.42 -3.84 8.29
CA THR A 217 32.11 -4.50 8.43
C THR A 217 30.98 -3.50 8.73
N ALA A 218 31.25 -2.46 9.53
CA ALA A 218 30.26 -1.41 9.83
C ALA A 218 29.88 -0.53 8.62
N LYS A 219 30.70 -0.51 7.56
CA LYS A 219 30.45 0.21 6.30
C LYS A 219 29.84 -0.68 5.23
N VAL A 220 29.85 -2.00 5.42
CA VAL A 220 29.23 -2.94 4.48
C VAL A 220 27.73 -2.78 4.59
N LEU A 221 27.08 -2.43 3.48
CA LEU A 221 25.63 -2.29 3.39
C LEU A 221 25.05 -3.58 2.79
N PRO A 222 24.38 -4.43 3.60
CA PRO A 222 23.69 -5.60 3.09
C PRO A 222 22.52 -5.19 2.19
N THR A 223 22.37 -5.89 1.08
CA THR A 223 21.18 -5.87 0.21
C THR A 223 20.43 -7.17 0.46
N LEU A 224 19.12 -7.05 0.74
CA LEU A 224 18.26 -8.20 1.01
C LEU A 224 17.37 -8.47 -0.20
N GLU A 225 17.27 -9.75 -0.55
CA GLU A 225 16.34 -10.23 -1.57
C GLU A 225 15.14 -10.87 -0.87
N PHE A 226 13.94 -10.48 -1.31
CA PHE A 226 12.69 -10.93 -0.71
C PHE A 226 11.87 -11.72 -1.72
N ASP A 227 11.31 -12.83 -1.24
CA ASP A 227 10.20 -13.50 -1.90
C ASP A 227 8.91 -13.12 -1.18
N THR A 228 7.91 -12.69 -1.95
CA THR A 228 6.69 -12.09 -1.42
C THR A 228 5.44 -12.65 -2.10
N THR A 229 4.44 -12.93 -1.27
CA THR A 229 3.07 -13.24 -1.67
C THR A 229 2.13 -12.44 -0.80
N ARG A 230 0.84 -12.39 -1.16
CA ARG A 230 -0.19 -11.74 -0.33
C ARG A 230 -0.33 -12.30 1.10
N LYS A 231 0.29 -13.44 1.41
CA LYS A 231 0.21 -14.10 2.72
C LYS A 231 1.53 -14.08 3.50
N SER A 232 2.64 -13.85 2.82
CA SER A 232 3.95 -14.06 3.41
C SER A 232 5.02 -13.25 2.72
N LEU A 233 5.96 -12.76 3.52
CA LEU A 233 7.20 -12.15 3.07
C LEU A 233 8.35 -12.93 3.71
N SER A 234 9.32 -13.33 2.90
CA SER A 234 10.50 -14.05 3.38
C SER A 234 11.76 -13.48 2.74
N VAL A 235 12.85 -13.50 3.50
CA VAL A 235 14.16 -13.10 2.97
C VAL A 235 14.81 -14.35 2.41
N VAL A 236 15.08 -14.34 1.10
CA VAL A 236 15.61 -15.51 0.37
C VAL A 236 17.09 -15.35 0.02
N GLY A 237 17.58 -14.12 -0.01
CA GLY A 237 18.97 -13.81 -0.35
C GLY A 237 19.50 -12.62 0.44
N VAL A 238 20.83 -12.60 0.57
CA VAL A 238 21.56 -11.46 1.09
C VAL A 238 22.88 -11.35 0.34
N SER A 239 23.17 -10.15 -0.14
CA SER A 239 24.43 -9.82 -0.81
C SER A 239 24.99 -8.54 -0.25
N MET A 240 26.28 -8.31 -0.41
CA MET A 240 26.95 -7.15 0.17
C MET A 240 28.03 -6.64 -0.77
N GLU A 241 28.21 -5.33 -0.83
CA GLU A 241 29.27 -4.72 -1.64
C GLU A 241 30.31 -4.04 -0.75
N LEU A 242 31.58 -4.29 -1.03
CA LEU A 242 32.70 -3.57 -0.43
C LEU A 242 33.79 -3.34 -1.47
N GLY A 243 34.14 -2.08 -1.71
CA GLY A 243 35.20 -1.71 -2.65
C GLY A 243 34.95 -2.15 -4.09
N GLY A 244 33.69 -2.19 -4.54
CA GLY A 244 33.30 -2.67 -5.87
C GLY A 244 33.26 -4.19 -6.04
N LYS A 245 33.57 -4.95 -4.97
CA LYS A 245 33.43 -6.42 -4.94
C LYS A 245 32.09 -6.80 -4.30
N LEU A 246 31.39 -7.73 -4.94
CA LEU A 246 30.14 -8.30 -4.43
C LEU A 246 30.43 -9.61 -3.68
N TYR A 247 29.93 -9.70 -2.45
CA TYR A 247 30.03 -10.86 -1.59
C TYR A 247 28.63 -11.45 -1.40
N GLN A 248 28.49 -12.74 -1.66
CA GLN A 248 27.23 -13.45 -1.45
C GLN A 248 27.20 -14.02 -0.04
N ALA A 249 26.04 -13.91 0.60
CA ALA A 249 25.82 -14.43 1.94
C ALA A 249 24.65 -15.42 1.95
N LYS A 250 24.71 -16.36 2.89
CA LYS A 250 23.69 -17.40 3.10
C LYS A 250 23.18 -17.29 4.52
N PHE A 251 21.88 -17.46 4.70
CA PHE A 251 21.31 -17.58 6.03
C PHE A 251 21.69 -18.91 6.66
N LEU A 252 22.11 -18.87 7.93
CA LEU A 252 22.35 -20.07 8.69
C LEU A 252 21.03 -20.56 9.30
N ASN A 253 20.60 -21.76 8.90
CA ASN A 253 19.47 -22.44 9.51
C ASN A 253 19.87 -22.92 10.92
N ASN A 254 19.54 -22.14 11.95
CA ASN A 254 19.65 -22.40 13.39
C ASN A 254 21.07 -22.50 14.03
N ASN A 255 21.38 -21.47 14.83
CA ASN A 255 22.00 -21.39 16.17
C ASN A 255 23.22 -22.23 16.62
N ASN A 256 23.77 -23.19 15.87
CA ASN A 256 24.81 -24.08 16.42
C ASN A 256 26.25 -23.78 15.96
N TYR A 257 26.46 -23.11 14.82
CA TYR A 257 27.82 -22.89 14.28
C TYR A 257 28.51 -21.61 14.80
N ALA A 258 27.74 -20.54 15.05
CA ALA A 258 28.31 -19.29 15.57
C ALA A 258 28.79 -19.44 17.02
N THR A 259 28.07 -20.23 17.84
CA THR A 259 28.42 -20.56 19.23
C THR A 259 29.63 -21.48 19.32
N SER A 260 29.80 -22.44 18.40
CA SER A 260 30.99 -23.31 18.40
C SER A 260 32.28 -22.56 18.08
N LEU A 261 32.23 -21.52 17.23
CA LEU A 261 33.39 -20.67 16.94
C LEU A 261 33.67 -19.64 18.04
N ARG A 262 32.64 -19.11 18.72
CA ARG A 262 32.83 -18.28 19.94
C ARG A 262 33.50 -19.09 21.05
N ASN A 263 32.99 -20.28 21.34
CA ASN A 263 33.52 -21.13 22.40
C ASN A 263 34.92 -21.69 22.09
N SER A 264 35.32 -21.80 20.81
CA SER A 264 36.68 -22.21 20.45
C SER A 264 37.73 -21.10 20.60
N VAL A 265 37.31 -19.84 20.69
CA VAL A 265 38.22 -18.69 20.90
C VAL A 265 38.41 -18.41 22.40
N ASP A 266 37.40 -18.69 23.24
CA ASP A 266 37.51 -18.54 24.70
C ASP A 266 38.30 -19.69 25.37
N ALA A 267 38.54 -20.80 24.66
CA ALA A 267 39.35 -21.93 25.12
C ALA A 267 40.84 -21.81 24.71
N VAL A 268 41.42 -20.62 24.79
CA VAL A 268 42.88 -20.46 24.77
C VAL A 268 43.37 -20.45 26.20
N ASP A 269 43.84 -21.61 26.68
CA ASP A 269 44.63 -21.71 27.90
C ASP A 269 45.86 -20.79 27.78
N ILE A 270 45.82 -19.65 28.47
CA ILE A 270 47.01 -18.83 28.69
C ILE A 270 47.84 -19.58 29.73
N ILE A 271 48.66 -20.53 29.28
CA ILE A 271 49.76 -21.07 30.07
C ILE A 271 50.82 -19.97 30.14
N SER A 272 50.77 -19.15 31.19
CA SER A 272 51.94 -18.34 31.54
C SER A 272 53.04 -19.28 32.01
N LYS A 273 54.16 -19.29 31.29
CA LYS A 273 55.42 -19.81 31.81
C LYS A 273 56.20 -18.63 32.39
N TYR A 274 56.60 -18.81 33.64
CA TYR A 274 57.45 -17.92 34.44
C TYR A 274 58.72 -17.49 33.71
#